data_AF-A0A6P0UPD7-F1
#
_entry.id   AF-A0A6P0UPD7-F1
#
_cell.length_a   1.000
_cell.length_b   1.000
_cell.length_c   1.000
_cell.angle_alpha   90.00
_cell.angle_beta   90.00
_cell.angle_gamma   90.00
#
_symmetry.space_group_name_H-M   'P 1'
#
loop_
_entity.id
_entity.type
_entity.pdbx_description
1 polymer ?
#
loop_
_entity_poly.entity_id
_entity_poly.type
_entity_poly.pdbx_seq_one_letter_code
_entity_poly.pdbx_strand_id
1 'polypeptide(L)'
;MKPKMYLLVLAAFLFSCQPDSIDDPLTSDLQNITAKGGNANLKNGNQKGNNENNEENNDDQSTSGGCNTIFANGDDGNATCFIDDGFRRWGWTIGPLSSGEYSFNIYGGAGQCDIEKGTLTGTLNLSYDEASGTATVEYLMEDGFVLKETHLYIGNSPYPTSKNGKETVAPGQYPYKHNDLNDLSRDSYTVEGLSGEIYLIAHGVACEGEATDQGDDNTDDDGNGGDTPPDDGEEPVCASCQGSVDSLKLQYLGQTAAEAVIIQQSNGAVVFQQTLQPFEEFEISGSFGENIQIMIENQLNATFITDCSQVIGPGVPDGSFVIISGTSTEGGVLCIEDIF
;
A
#
# COMPACT_ATOMS: atom_id res chain seq x y z
N MET A 1 8.34 -70.40 -4.44
CA MET A 1 7.09 -70.17 -5.19
C MET A 1 6.85 -68.67 -5.26
N LYS A 2 7.00 -68.06 -6.43
CA LYS A 2 6.73 -66.64 -6.71
C LYS A 2 5.41 -66.54 -7.48
N PRO A 3 4.50 -65.60 -7.18
CA PRO A 3 3.42 -65.26 -8.09
C PRO A 3 3.61 -63.87 -8.71
N LYS A 4 3.75 -63.91 -10.04
CA LYS A 4 3.11 -63.06 -11.07
C LYS A 4 3.07 -61.54 -10.87
N MET A 5 4.06 -60.93 -11.52
CA MET A 5 4.08 -59.59 -12.10
C MET A 5 2.86 -59.38 -13.03
N TYR A 6 2.01 -58.40 -12.73
CA TYR A 6 0.97 -57.92 -13.65
C TYR A 6 1.55 -56.73 -14.44
N LEU A 7 1.71 -56.97 -15.74
CA LEU A 7 2.08 -55.97 -16.75
C LEU A 7 0.80 -55.22 -17.13
N LEU A 8 0.66 -53.96 -16.70
CA LEU A 8 -0.41 -53.08 -17.15
C LEU A 8 0.03 -52.41 -18.45
N VAL A 9 -0.73 -52.67 -19.52
CA VAL A 9 -0.50 -52.15 -20.86
C VAL A 9 -1.07 -50.74 -20.99
N LEU A 10 -0.26 -49.87 -21.58
CA LEU A 10 -0.54 -48.49 -22.04
C LEU A 10 -1.93 -48.30 -22.67
N ALA A 11 -2.57 -47.18 -22.33
CA ALA A 11 -3.44 -46.44 -23.23
C ALA A 11 -3.02 -44.96 -23.21
N ALA A 12 -2.16 -44.58 -24.16
CA ALA A 12 -1.83 -43.20 -24.45
C ALA A 12 -2.95 -42.60 -25.32
N PHE A 13 -3.70 -41.64 -24.77
CA PHE A 13 -4.57 -40.78 -25.56
C PHE A 13 -3.73 -39.68 -26.19
N LEU A 14 -3.33 -39.91 -27.45
CA LEU A 14 -2.80 -38.88 -28.34
C LEU A 14 -3.99 -38.11 -28.92
N PHE A 15 -4.30 -36.94 -28.37
CA PHE A 15 -5.12 -35.96 -29.07
C PHE A 15 -4.21 -35.17 -30.02
N SER A 16 -4.23 -35.55 -31.30
CA SER A 16 -3.72 -34.73 -32.39
C SER A 16 -4.80 -33.72 -32.78
N CYS A 17 -4.56 -32.43 -32.53
CA CYS A 17 -5.13 -31.36 -33.34
C CYS A 17 -3.96 -30.56 -33.91
N GLN A 18 -3.71 -30.78 -35.19
CA GLN A 18 -2.89 -29.89 -36.02
C GLN A 18 -3.70 -28.65 -36.42
N PRO A 19 -3.02 -27.56 -36.81
CA PRO A 19 -3.57 -26.22 -36.90
C PRO A 19 -4.22 -25.96 -38.27
N ASP A 20 -5.37 -25.31 -38.28
CA ASP A 20 -5.89 -24.68 -39.49
C ASP A 20 -5.20 -23.32 -39.68
N SER A 21 -4.47 -23.26 -40.79
CA SER A 21 -3.75 -22.10 -41.30
C SER A 21 -4.67 -21.06 -41.90
N ILE A 22 -4.38 -19.79 -41.58
CA ILE A 22 -4.17 -18.64 -42.47
C ILE A 22 -5.13 -18.51 -43.66
N ASP A 23 -5.94 -17.44 -43.64
CA ASP A 23 -6.16 -16.58 -44.80
C ASP A 23 -6.39 -15.14 -44.31
N ASP A 24 -5.33 -14.33 -44.37
CA ASP A 24 -5.39 -12.87 -44.44
C ASP A 24 -6.09 -12.45 -45.75
N PRO A 25 -6.81 -11.33 -45.74
CA PRO A 25 -6.31 -10.26 -46.60
C PRO A 25 -6.39 -8.88 -45.93
N LEU A 26 -5.22 -8.31 -45.65
CA LEU A 26 -5.03 -6.87 -45.73
C LEU A 26 -5.24 -6.43 -47.19
N THR A 27 -6.14 -5.48 -47.45
CA THR A 27 -5.84 -4.31 -48.30
C THR A 27 -6.91 -3.23 -48.17
N SER A 28 -6.41 -2.01 -47.96
CA SER A 28 -6.92 -0.71 -48.40
C SER A 28 -8.35 -0.30 -48.05
N ASP A 29 -8.48 0.73 -47.19
CA ASP A 29 -8.89 2.06 -47.66
C ASP A 29 -8.77 3.12 -46.54
N LEU A 30 -7.64 3.82 -46.53
CA LEU A 30 -7.57 5.20 -46.06
C LEU A 30 -7.87 6.09 -47.25
N GLN A 31 -8.98 6.83 -47.22
CA GLN A 31 -9.07 8.15 -47.86
C GLN A 31 -10.30 8.97 -47.43
N ASN A 32 -10.01 10.16 -46.92
CA ASN A 32 -10.74 11.43 -47.05
C ASN A 32 -12.17 11.56 -46.51
N ILE A 33 -12.30 12.29 -45.39
CA ILE A 33 -13.40 13.26 -45.23
C ILE A 33 -12.80 14.65 -45.02
N THR A 34 -12.91 15.46 -46.06
CA THR A 34 -12.55 16.88 -46.14
C THR A 34 -13.63 17.74 -45.47
N ALA A 35 -13.17 18.80 -44.82
CA ALA A 35 -13.96 19.89 -44.26
C ALA A 35 -14.88 20.61 -45.27
N LYS A 36 -16.09 20.96 -44.80
CA LYS A 36 -16.92 22.15 -45.16
C LYS A 36 -17.73 22.44 -43.89
N GLY A 37 -17.64 23.58 -43.20
CA GLY A 37 -17.66 24.96 -43.69
C GLY A 37 -19.12 25.42 -43.83
N GLY A 38 -19.68 26.05 -42.78
CA GLY A 38 -21.06 26.54 -42.79
C GLY A 38 -21.46 27.26 -41.48
N ASN A 39 -21.39 28.58 -41.52
CA ASN A 39 -21.42 29.56 -40.44
C ASN A 39 -22.87 30.02 -40.08
N ALA A 40 -23.20 30.22 -38.80
CA ALA A 40 -24.21 31.21 -38.39
C ALA A 40 -24.04 31.58 -36.90
N ASN A 41 -24.00 32.90 -36.68
CA ASN A 41 -23.51 33.66 -35.55
C ASN A 41 -24.66 34.15 -34.61
N LEU A 42 -24.29 34.84 -33.52
CA LEU A 42 -25.01 35.84 -32.69
C LEU A 42 -25.56 35.33 -31.34
N LYS A 43 -25.32 35.93 -30.16
CA LYS A 43 -24.71 37.19 -29.66
C LYS A 43 -24.43 36.98 -28.14
N ASN A 44 -23.26 37.28 -27.60
CA ASN A 44 -22.70 38.57 -27.14
C ASN A 44 -23.20 39.05 -25.75
N GLY A 45 -22.24 39.30 -24.86
CA GLY A 45 -22.40 39.90 -23.53
C GLY A 45 -21.04 40.23 -22.93
N ASN A 46 -20.42 41.30 -23.44
CA ASN A 46 -19.15 41.89 -23.01
C ASN A 46 -19.40 42.94 -21.91
N GLN A 47 -18.57 43.00 -20.87
CA GLN A 47 -18.24 44.28 -20.22
C GLN A 47 -16.77 44.30 -19.78
N LYS A 48 -16.09 45.35 -20.25
CA LYS A 48 -14.71 45.76 -20.00
C LYS A 48 -14.73 46.98 -19.07
N GLY A 49 -13.76 47.10 -18.16
CA GLY A 49 -13.50 48.32 -17.40
C GLY A 49 -12.25 48.20 -16.53
N ASN A 50 -11.19 48.89 -16.94
CA ASN A 50 -9.83 48.87 -16.40
C ASN A 50 -9.69 49.51 -15.00
N ASN A 51 -8.64 49.15 -14.26
CA ASN A 51 -7.80 50.17 -13.60
C ASN A 51 -6.36 49.67 -13.37
N GLU A 52 -5.42 50.59 -13.49
CA GLU A 52 -3.98 50.40 -13.61
C GLU A 52 -3.25 50.36 -12.25
N ASN A 53 -2.06 49.75 -12.26
CA ASN A 53 -0.87 49.94 -11.41
C ASN A 53 -0.89 49.41 -9.95
N ASN A 54 -0.21 48.29 -9.72
CA ASN A 54 0.98 48.30 -8.85
C ASN A 54 1.84 47.05 -9.10
N GLU A 55 3.07 47.27 -9.54
CA GLU A 55 4.15 46.28 -9.50
C GLU A 55 4.71 46.24 -8.07
N GLU A 56 4.57 45.12 -7.38
CA GLU A 56 5.55 44.65 -6.41
C GLU A 56 5.68 43.13 -6.58
N ASN A 57 6.84 42.72 -7.09
CA ASN A 57 7.31 41.34 -7.06
C ASN A 57 7.58 40.96 -5.60
N ASN A 58 7.18 39.75 -5.21
CA ASN A 58 8.06 38.77 -4.56
C ASN A 58 7.28 37.49 -4.29
N ASP A 59 7.59 36.48 -5.11
CA ASP A 59 7.57 35.05 -4.84
C ASP A 59 6.48 34.54 -3.89
N ASP A 60 5.25 34.53 -4.38
CA ASP A 60 4.29 33.50 -4.00
C ASP A 60 4.61 32.23 -4.82
N GLN A 61 5.72 31.59 -4.48
CA GLN A 61 5.93 30.20 -4.87
C GLN A 61 5.09 29.35 -3.92
N SER A 62 3.79 29.35 -4.17
CA SER A 62 2.92 28.23 -3.83
C SER A 62 3.53 26.99 -4.48
N THR A 63 4.35 26.26 -3.73
CA THR A 63 4.68 24.86 -4.04
C THR A 63 3.40 24.07 -3.82
N SER A 64 2.50 24.16 -4.81
CA SER A 64 1.47 23.17 -5.03
C SER A 64 2.17 21.89 -5.47
N GLY A 65 2.81 21.19 -4.51
CA GLY A 65 3.26 19.81 -4.66
C GLY A 65 2.02 18.97 -4.93
N GLY A 66 1.72 18.75 -6.21
CA GLY A 66 0.55 18.00 -6.63
C GLY A 66 0.75 16.53 -6.33
N CYS A 67 -0.27 15.89 -5.76
CA CYS A 67 -0.22 14.45 -5.56
C CYS A 67 -0.27 13.72 -6.91
N ASN A 68 0.63 12.76 -7.08
CA ASN A 68 0.78 11.94 -8.27
C ASN A 68 0.27 10.53 -8.01
N THR A 69 -0.29 9.92 -9.05
CA THR A 69 -0.48 8.46 -9.08
C THR A 69 0.89 7.80 -9.16
N ILE A 70 1.12 6.78 -8.31
CA ILE A 70 2.34 5.97 -8.29
C ILE A 70 2.01 4.51 -8.59
N PHE A 71 2.93 3.80 -9.22
CA PHE A 71 2.87 2.35 -9.40
C PHE A 71 4.26 1.73 -9.19
N ALA A 72 4.30 0.54 -8.61
CA ALA A 72 5.51 -0.27 -8.61
C ALA A 72 5.80 -0.79 -10.02
N ASN A 73 7.07 -0.82 -10.38
CA ASN A 73 7.59 -1.36 -11.63
C ASN A 73 8.64 -2.42 -11.29
N GLY A 74 8.44 -3.63 -11.81
CA GLY A 74 9.43 -4.69 -11.75
C GLY A 74 10.56 -4.50 -12.77
N ASP A 75 11.57 -5.36 -12.70
CA ASP A 75 12.70 -5.38 -13.63
C ASP A 75 12.28 -5.71 -15.08
N ASP A 76 13.24 -5.50 -16.00
CA ASP A 76 13.19 -5.90 -17.41
C ASP A 76 13.02 -7.42 -17.55
N GLY A 77 11.79 -7.91 -17.39
CA GLY A 77 11.46 -9.34 -17.51
C GLY A 77 10.22 -9.78 -16.73
N ASN A 78 9.78 -9.02 -15.73
CA ASN A 78 8.58 -9.34 -14.95
C ASN A 78 7.56 -8.19 -14.88
N ALA A 79 7.88 -6.99 -15.36
CA ALA A 79 6.91 -5.91 -15.46
C ALA A 79 6.22 -5.87 -16.84
N THR A 80 4.88 -5.91 -16.86
CA THR A 80 4.07 -5.71 -18.07
C THR A 80 3.28 -4.42 -17.95
N CYS A 81 3.42 -3.52 -18.93
CA CYS A 81 2.65 -2.28 -18.98
C CYS A 81 1.20 -2.57 -19.36
N PHE A 82 0.25 -1.98 -18.62
CA PHE A 82 -1.19 -2.13 -18.89
C PHE A 82 -1.60 -1.72 -20.31
N ILE A 83 -0.90 -0.76 -20.92
CA ILE A 83 -1.21 -0.28 -22.27
C ILE A 83 -0.92 -1.33 -23.33
N ASP A 84 0.12 -2.13 -23.12
CA ASP A 84 0.51 -3.20 -24.04
C ASP A 84 -0.57 -4.30 -24.09
N ASP A 85 -1.27 -4.50 -22.97
CA ASP A 85 -2.42 -5.42 -22.86
C ASP A 85 -3.77 -4.75 -23.20
N GLY A 86 -3.75 -3.55 -23.78
CA GLY A 86 -4.92 -2.87 -24.32
C GLY A 86 -5.75 -2.08 -23.31
N PHE A 87 -5.26 -1.87 -22.09
CA PHE A 87 -5.89 -0.97 -21.14
C PHE A 87 -5.56 0.49 -21.47
N ARG A 88 -6.47 1.40 -21.10
CA ARG A 88 -6.30 2.85 -21.34
C ARG A 88 -5.51 3.56 -20.24
N ARG A 89 -5.32 2.91 -19.10
CA ARG A 89 -4.60 3.43 -17.94
C ARG A 89 -3.18 2.87 -17.98
N TRP A 90 -2.22 3.69 -17.57
CA TRP A 90 -0.83 3.28 -17.41
C TRP A 90 -0.60 2.68 -16.01
N GLY A 91 0.47 1.93 -15.86
CA GLY A 91 0.82 1.18 -14.66
C GLY A 91 1.31 -0.21 -15.06
N TRP A 92 1.76 -0.99 -14.08
CA TRP A 92 2.36 -2.29 -14.32
C TRP A 92 1.70 -3.39 -13.50
N THR A 93 1.61 -4.57 -14.11
CA THR A 93 1.51 -5.83 -13.39
C THR A 93 2.90 -6.44 -13.34
N ILE A 94 3.27 -6.96 -12.17
CA ILE A 94 4.56 -7.58 -11.92
C ILE A 94 4.34 -9.08 -11.72
N GLY A 95 4.97 -9.89 -12.55
CA GLY A 95 4.95 -11.34 -12.46
C GLY A 95 5.06 -12.05 -13.81
N PRO A 96 5.00 -13.39 -13.82
CA PRO A 96 4.82 -14.25 -12.65
C PRO A 96 6.03 -14.23 -11.69
N LEU A 97 5.77 -14.26 -10.38
CA LEU A 97 6.76 -14.33 -9.31
C LEU A 97 6.63 -15.65 -8.55
N SER A 98 7.74 -16.33 -8.33
CA SER A 98 7.83 -17.49 -7.44
C SER A 98 7.92 -17.05 -5.97
N SER A 99 7.88 -17.99 -5.03
CA SER A 99 8.25 -17.70 -3.64
C SER A 99 9.66 -17.12 -3.54
N GLY A 100 9.83 -16.08 -2.74
CA GLY A 100 11.08 -15.36 -2.56
C GLY A 100 10.87 -13.94 -2.03
N GLU A 101 11.98 -13.22 -1.89
CA GLU A 101 12.04 -11.81 -1.53
C GLU A 101 12.32 -10.98 -2.79
N TYR A 102 11.59 -9.88 -2.95
CA TYR A 102 11.69 -8.98 -4.09
C TYR A 102 11.65 -7.53 -3.65
N SER A 103 12.30 -6.66 -4.42
CA SER A 103 12.29 -5.21 -4.22
C SER A 103 12.09 -4.55 -5.57
N PHE A 104 11.10 -3.67 -5.67
CA PHE A 104 10.67 -3.03 -6.91
C PHE A 104 10.62 -1.52 -6.74
N ASN A 105 11.04 -0.77 -7.75
CA ASN A 105 10.95 0.69 -7.71
C ASN A 105 9.51 1.15 -7.87
N ILE A 106 9.11 2.19 -7.13
CA ILE A 106 7.82 2.85 -7.26
C ILE A 106 8.02 4.17 -8.01
N TYR A 107 7.32 4.32 -9.13
CA TYR A 107 7.40 5.52 -9.96
C TYR A 107 6.08 6.32 -9.92
N GLY A 108 6.19 7.60 -9.58
CA GLY A 108 5.13 8.59 -9.68
C GLY A 108 5.13 9.32 -11.02
N GLY A 109 3.95 9.56 -11.59
CA GLY A 109 3.83 10.38 -12.81
C GLY A 109 4.41 9.74 -14.08
N ALA A 110 4.75 8.45 -14.07
CA ALA A 110 5.28 7.68 -15.21
C ALA A 110 4.21 7.33 -16.25
N GLY A 111 3.49 8.35 -16.73
CA GLY A 111 2.43 8.24 -17.71
C GLY A 111 2.90 7.49 -18.95
N GLN A 112 2.01 6.65 -19.51
CA GLN A 112 2.32 5.77 -20.64
C GLN A 112 3.36 4.68 -20.34
N CYS A 113 3.60 4.37 -19.06
CA CYS A 113 4.64 3.44 -18.61
C CYS A 113 6.06 3.88 -19.00
N ASP A 114 6.27 5.18 -19.13
CA ASP A 114 7.56 5.77 -19.48
C ASP A 114 8.26 6.21 -18.19
N ILE A 115 9.17 5.36 -17.69
CA ILE A 115 9.91 5.61 -16.44
C ILE A 115 10.88 6.78 -16.57
N GLU A 116 11.34 7.15 -17.77
CA GLU A 116 12.19 8.33 -17.98
C GLU A 116 11.43 9.64 -17.73
N LYS A 117 10.10 9.60 -17.81
CA LYS A 117 9.21 10.70 -17.44
C LYS A 117 8.68 10.60 -16.02
N GLY A 118 8.92 9.47 -15.35
CA GLY A 118 8.51 9.23 -13.98
C GLY A 118 9.51 9.79 -12.97
N THR A 119 9.01 10.06 -11.78
CA THR A 119 9.82 10.34 -10.61
C THR A 119 9.91 9.06 -9.78
N LEU A 120 11.11 8.67 -9.35
CA LEU A 120 11.26 7.61 -8.35
C LEU A 120 10.74 8.14 -7.02
N THR A 121 9.65 7.55 -6.52
CA THR A 121 8.96 8.01 -5.31
C THR A 121 9.11 7.06 -4.13
N GLY A 122 9.63 5.85 -4.36
CA GLY A 122 9.74 4.83 -3.30
C GLY A 122 10.22 3.48 -3.82
N THR A 123 10.21 2.52 -2.92
CA THR A 123 10.50 1.11 -3.12
C THR A 123 9.35 0.27 -2.56
N LEU A 124 8.99 -0.80 -3.25
CA LEU A 124 8.03 -1.81 -2.83
C LEU A 124 8.79 -3.09 -2.50
N ASN A 125 8.74 -3.53 -1.24
CA ASN A 125 9.31 -4.81 -0.81
C ASN A 125 8.21 -5.87 -0.79
N LEU A 126 8.49 -7.06 -1.33
CA LEU A 126 7.61 -8.21 -1.29
C LEU A 126 8.37 -9.40 -0.71
N SER A 127 7.85 -9.95 0.39
CA SER A 127 8.21 -11.27 0.91
C SER A 127 7.09 -12.24 0.58
N TYR A 128 7.36 -13.27 -0.24
CA TYR A 128 6.36 -14.30 -0.56
C TYR A 128 6.83 -15.70 -0.20
N ASP A 129 6.09 -16.35 0.70
CA ASP A 129 6.28 -17.75 1.06
C ASP A 129 5.14 -18.62 0.56
N GLU A 130 5.41 -19.43 -0.47
CA GLU A 130 4.43 -20.39 -1.02
C GLU A 130 4.08 -21.50 0.00
N ALA A 131 4.99 -21.85 0.92
CA ALA A 131 4.75 -22.94 1.87
C ALA A 131 3.70 -22.58 2.92
N SER A 132 3.72 -21.34 3.40
CA SER A 132 2.65 -20.77 4.24
C SER A 132 1.48 -20.22 3.42
N GLY A 133 1.72 -19.87 2.15
CA GLY A 133 0.74 -19.22 1.29
C GLY A 133 0.53 -17.75 1.66
N THR A 134 1.55 -17.11 2.23
CA THR A 134 1.50 -15.74 2.75
C THR A 134 2.49 -14.86 2.02
N ALA A 135 2.05 -13.64 1.67
CA ALA A 135 2.88 -12.57 1.14
C ALA A 135 2.76 -11.31 2.00
N THR A 136 3.90 -10.72 2.34
CA THR A 136 3.98 -9.40 2.98
C THR A 136 4.47 -8.40 1.95
N VAL A 137 3.73 -7.31 1.77
CA VAL A 137 4.06 -6.22 0.84
C VAL A 137 4.24 -4.94 1.64
N GLU A 138 5.35 -4.25 1.46
CA GLU A 138 5.66 -2.99 2.13
C GLU A 138 5.95 -1.91 1.09
N TYR A 139 5.23 -0.80 1.18
CA TYR A 139 5.53 0.44 0.49
C TYR A 139 6.46 1.26 1.37
N LEU A 140 7.60 1.65 0.82
CA LEU A 140 8.57 2.53 1.48
C LEU A 140 8.84 3.72 0.56
N MET A 141 8.46 4.92 0.98
CA MET A 141 8.63 6.13 0.18
C MET A 141 10.06 6.65 0.27
N GLU A 142 10.55 7.21 -0.84
CA GLU A 142 11.79 8.00 -0.84
C GLU A 142 11.58 9.29 -0.05
N ASP A 143 12.69 9.88 0.40
CA ASP A 143 12.68 11.15 1.11
C ASP A 143 11.97 12.25 0.29
N GLY A 144 11.19 13.08 0.98
CA GLY A 144 10.33 14.09 0.34
C GLY A 144 9.07 13.55 -0.36
N PHE A 145 8.70 12.28 -0.16
CA PHE A 145 7.41 11.73 -0.60
C PHE A 145 6.59 11.08 0.53
N VAL A 146 5.27 11.25 0.44
CA VAL A 146 4.29 10.70 1.39
C VAL A 146 3.12 10.02 0.71
N LEU A 147 2.56 8.98 1.35
CA LEU A 147 1.39 8.25 0.88
C LEU A 147 0.09 8.87 1.39
N LYS A 148 -0.86 9.01 0.47
CA LYS A 148 -2.26 9.34 0.77
C LYS A 148 -3.16 8.12 0.73
N GLU A 149 -2.89 7.23 -0.21
CA GLU A 149 -3.71 6.04 -0.47
C GLU A 149 -2.83 4.96 -1.10
N THR A 150 -3.10 3.70 -0.78
CA THR A 150 -2.50 2.54 -1.44
C THR A 150 -3.58 1.56 -1.84
N HIS A 151 -3.33 0.87 -2.95
CA HIS A 151 -4.22 -0.14 -3.51
C HIS A 151 -3.38 -1.29 -4.03
N LEU A 152 -3.68 -2.50 -3.58
CA LEU A 152 -2.89 -3.68 -3.85
C LEU A 152 -3.75 -4.79 -4.45
N TYR A 153 -3.23 -5.41 -5.51
CA TYR A 153 -3.70 -6.70 -6.01
C TYR A 153 -2.55 -7.70 -5.99
N ILE A 154 -2.85 -8.89 -5.48
CA ILE A 154 -1.97 -10.05 -5.57
C ILE A 154 -2.83 -11.29 -5.87
N GLY A 155 -2.39 -12.13 -6.80
CA GLY A 155 -3.14 -13.32 -7.18
C GLY A 155 -2.49 -14.12 -8.31
N ASN A 156 -3.12 -15.23 -8.72
CA ASN A 156 -2.55 -16.12 -9.74
C ASN A 156 -2.82 -15.71 -11.20
N SER A 157 -3.37 -14.52 -11.41
CA SER A 157 -3.64 -13.98 -12.75
C SER A 157 -3.04 -12.58 -12.85
N PRO A 158 -2.61 -12.13 -14.04
CA PRO A 158 -2.00 -10.80 -14.18
C PRO A 158 -2.91 -9.65 -13.73
N TYR A 159 -4.23 -9.83 -13.84
CA TYR A 159 -5.20 -8.78 -13.56
C TYR A 159 -6.34 -9.25 -12.65
N PRO A 160 -6.82 -8.39 -11.74
CA PRO A 160 -8.05 -8.65 -11.01
C PRO A 160 -9.24 -8.64 -11.95
N THR A 161 -10.28 -9.37 -11.57
CA THR A 161 -11.55 -9.40 -12.31
C THR A 161 -12.58 -8.52 -11.62
N SER A 162 -13.20 -7.60 -12.38
CA SER A 162 -14.32 -6.80 -11.90
C SER A 162 -15.55 -7.65 -11.60
N LYS A 163 -16.55 -7.07 -10.92
CA LYS A 163 -17.84 -7.72 -10.62
C LYS A 163 -18.57 -8.30 -11.84
N ASN A 164 -18.24 -7.84 -13.05
CA ASN A 164 -18.84 -8.30 -14.30
C ASN A 164 -18.04 -9.41 -14.99
N GLY A 165 -17.01 -9.97 -14.35
CA GLY A 165 -16.18 -11.03 -14.93
C GLY A 165 -15.12 -10.53 -15.93
N LYS A 166 -14.94 -9.21 -16.08
CA LYS A 166 -13.93 -8.61 -16.97
C LYS A 166 -12.73 -8.14 -16.17
N GLU A 167 -11.53 -8.39 -16.68
CA GLU A 167 -10.27 -7.85 -16.14
C GLU A 167 -10.30 -6.33 -15.98
N THR A 168 -9.63 -5.83 -14.95
CA THR A 168 -9.60 -4.41 -14.60
C THR A 168 -8.24 -3.99 -14.06
N VAL A 169 -7.86 -2.76 -14.39
CA VAL A 169 -6.67 -2.08 -13.83
C VAL A 169 -7.08 -0.84 -13.03
N ALA A 170 -8.35 -0.76 -12.62
CA ALA A 170 -8.85 0.35 -11.83
C ALA A 170 -8.50 0.13 -10.35
N PRO A 171 -7.70 1.00 -9.70
CA PRO A 171 -7.23 0.77 -8.34
C PRO A 171 -8.35 0.57 -7.30
N GLY A 172 -9.43 1.35 -7.39
CA GLY A 172 -10.60 1.18 -6.51
C GLY A 172 -11.36 -0.14 -6.68
N GLN A 173 -10.98 -1.00 -7.64
CA GLN A 173 -11.49 -2.35 -7.81
C GLN A 173 -10.52 -3.43 -7.33
N TYR A 174 -9.36 -3.07 -6.78
CA TYR A 174 -8.44 -4.01 -6.20
C TYR A 174 -8.96 -4.51 -4.83
N PRO A 175 -8.59 -5.74 -4.42
CA PRO A 175 -9.12 -6.33 -3.19
C PRO A 175 -8.63 -5.65 -1.92
N TYR A 176 -7.38 -5.18 -1.92
CA TYR A 176 -6.71 -4.61 -0.75
C TYR A 176 -6.47 -3.11 -0.96
N LYS A 177 -6.75 -2.31 0.07
CA LYS A 177 -6.62 -0.86 0.03
C LYS A 177 -6.56 -0.26 1.43
N HIS A 178 -5.74 0.77 1.57
CA HIS A 178 -5.74 1.69 2.70
C HIS A 178 -6.00 3.08 2.13
N ASN A 179 -7.12 3.67 2.55
CA ASN A 179 -7.49 5.03 2.16
C ASN A 179 -7.15 5.95 3.34
N ASP A 180 -6.79 7.20 3.04
CA ASP A 180 -6.55 8.23 4.05
C ASP A 180 -5.33 7.97 4.94
N LEU A 181 -4.18 7.66 4.33
CA LEU A 181 -2.91 7.34 5.00
C LEU A 181 -2.19 8.54 5.66
N ASN A 182 -2.86 9.66 5.95
CA ASN A 182 -2.32 10.81 6.71
C ASN A 182 -0.82 11.18 6.47
N ASP A 183 -0.35 11.13 5.23
CA ASP A 183 1.03 11.46 4.85
C ASP A 183 2.13 10.54 5.42
N LEU A 184 1.89 9.23 5.46
CA LEU A 184 2.88 8.24 5.90
C LEU A 184 3.97 7.98 4.85
N SER A 185 5.21 7.77 5.30
CA SER A 185 6.34 7.28 4.48
C SER A 185 6.32 5.78 4.25
N ARG A 186 5.50 5.02 5.00
CA ARG A 186 5.44 3.56 4.92
C ARG A 186 4.00 3.06 5.03
N ASP A 187 3.69 1.99 4.31
CA ASP A 187 2.43 1.25 4.43
C ASP A 187 2.68 -0.24 4.14
N SER A 188 1.87 -1.14 4.71
CA SER A 188 2.07 -2.58 4.51
C SER A 188 0.79 -3.39 4.41
N TYR A 189 0.88 -4.54 3.74
CA TYR A 189 -0.18 -5.51 3.57
C TYR A 189 0.33 -6.92 3.85
N THR A 190 -0.48 -7.71 4.53
CA THR A 190 -0.29 -9.16 4.63
C THR A 190 -1.42 -9.86 3.89
N VAL A 191 -1.07 -10.67 2.90
CA VAL A 191 -2.02 -11.41 2.06
C VAL A 191 -1.79 -12.90 2.18
N GLU A 192 -2.85 -13.63 2.51
CA GLU A 192 -2.82 -15.07 2.71
C GLU A 192 -3.61 -15.83 1.64
N GLY A 193 -3.47 -17.16 1.61
CA GLY A 193 -4.20 -18.03 0.68
C GLY A 193 -3.62 -18.04 -0.73
N LEU A 194 -2.35 -17.65 -0.87
CA LEU A 194 -1.61 -17.67 -2.13
C LEU A 194 -0.99 -19.05 -2.35
N SER A 195 -0.78 -19.41 -3.61
CA SER A 195 -0.09 -20.65 -3.98
C SER A 195 0.48 -20.54 -5.39
N GLY A 196 1.56 -21.26 -5.70
CA GLY A 196 2.19 -21.21 -7.01
C GLY A 196 2.74 -19.82 -7.36
N GLU A 197 2.80 -19.52 -8.67
CA GLU A 197 3.26 -18.21 -9.12
C GLU A 197 2.17 -17.14 -8.92
N ILE A 198 2.60 -15.98 -8.45
CA ILE A 198 1.74 -14.83 -8.19
C ILE A 198 2.04 -13.68 -9.15
N TYR A 199 1.06 -12.82 -9.33
CA TYR A 199 1.15 -11.52 -9.99
C TYR A 199 0.77 -10.45 -8.98
N LEU A 200 1.37 -9.28 -9.13
CA LEU A 200 1.29 -8.17 -8.20
C LEU A 200 0.98 -6.88 -8.97
N ILE A 201 0.01 -6.10 -8.48
CA ILE A 201 -0.17 -4.70 -8.88
C ILE A 201 -0.19 -3.86 -7.62
N ALA A 202 0.81 -2.99 -7.48
CA ALA A 202 0.91 -2.04 -6.38
C ALA A 202 0.70 -0.62 -6.92
N HIS A 203 -0.34 0.04 -6.43
CA HIS A 203 -0.73 1.39 -6.80
C HIS A 203 -0.79 2.25 -5.55
N GLY A 204 -0.51 3.54 -5.68
CA GLY A 204 -0.80 4.51 -4.64
C GLY A 204 -1.06 5.91 -5.18
N VAL A 205 -1.35 6.81 -4.26
CA VAL A 205 -1.31 8.25 -4.46
C VAL A 205 -0.24 8.80 -3.52
N ALA A 206 0.79 9.42 -4.08
CA ALA A 206 1.85 10.05 -3.31
C ALA A 206 1.89 11.55 -3.57
N CYS A 207 2.22 12.35 -2.56
CA CYS A 207 2.45 13.78 -2.71
C CYS A 207 3.93 14.09 -2.42
N GLU A 208 4.43 15.15 -3.04
CA GLU A 208 5.68 15.77 -2.58
C GLU A 208 5.42 16.37 -1.21
N GLY A 209 6.26 15.99 -0.25
CA GLY A 209 6.13 16.34 1.14
C GLY A 209 7.02 15.41 1.94
N GLU A 210 7.70 15.95 2.93
CA GLU A 210 8.33 15.11 3.94
C GLU A 210 7.21 14.33 4.62
N ALA A 211 7.39 13.03 4.87
CA ALA A 211 6.63 12.41 5.94
C ALA A 211 6.86 13.28 7.17
N THR A 212 5.84 13.53 7.97
CA THR A 212 6.03 14.23 9.24
C THR A 212 6.84 13.30 10.14
N ASP A 213 8.15 13.26 9.93
CA ASP A 213 9.14 12.47 10.62
C ASP A 213 10.52 13.12 10.39
N GLN A 214 10.82 14.19 11.13
CA GLN A 214 12.15 14.83 11.06
C GLN A 214 13.17 14.01 11.85
N GLY A 215 14.07 13.31 11.14
CA GLY A 215 15.46 13.08 11.60
C GLY A 215 16.26 14.40 11.59
N ASP A 216 17.51 14.52 12.01
CA ASP A 216 18.52 13.61 12.52
C ASP A 216 19.62 14.53 13.10
N ASP A 217 20.13 14.26 14.28
CA ASP A 217 21.52 13.84 14.54
C ASP A 217 22.54 14.96 14.88
N ASN A 218 23.42 14.55 15.78
CA ASN A 218 24.32 15.23 16.68
C ASN A 218 25.29 16.24 16.07
N THR A 219 25.44 17.37 16.76
CA THR A 219 26.78 17.89 17.06
C THR A 219 26.83 18.33 18.52
N ASP A 220 27.75 17.72 19.26
CA ASP A 220 28.16 18.10 20.62
C ASP A 220 28.33 19.62 20.75
N ASP A 221 27.52 20.27 21.60
CA ASP A 221 27.71 21.69 21.95
C ASP A 221 28.09 21.83 23.44
N ASP A 222 29.40 21.88 23.69
CA ASP A 222 29.94 22.67 24.79
C ASP A 222 29.68 24.15 24.46
N GLY A 223 28.58 24.64 25.04
CA GLY A 223 27.79 25.78 24.58
C GLY A 223 28.48 27.10 24.26
N ASN A 224 27.81 27.87 23.39
CA ASN A 224 27.60 29.31 23.58
C ASN A 224 26.56 29.91 22.60
N GLY A 225 25.32 30.09 23.07
CA GLY A 225 24.42 31.25 22.90
C GLY A 225 24.16 31.90 21.52
N GLY A 226 22.88 31.95 21.11
CA GLY A 226 22.39 32.89 20.12
C GLY A 226 20.90 32.75 19.75
N ASP A 227 20.05 33.46 20.49
CA ASP A 227 18.65 33.87 20.23
C ASP A 227 17.94 33.33 18.97
N THR A 228 17.10 32.30 19.15
CA THR A 228 15.97 31.98 18.25
C THR A 228 14.63 32.35 18.92
N PRO A 229 13.62 32.82 18.16
CA PRO A 229 12.29 33.15 18.69
C PRO A 229 11.55 31.89 19.17
N PRO A 230 10.56 32.00 20.06
CA PRO A 230 9.82 30.85 20.55
C PRO A 230 8.89 30.36 19.43
N ASP A 231 9.15 29.17 18.91
CA ASP A 231 8.19 28.36 18.16
C ASP A 231 7.51 27.43 19.16
N ASP A 232 6.38 27.89 19.66
CA ASP A 232 5.50 27.20 20.60
C ASP A 232 4.51 26.31 19.83
N GLY A 233 5.05 25.23 19.28
CA GLY A 233 4.31 24.15 18.63
C GLY A 233 5.03 22.82 18.79
N GLU A 234 5.20 22.38 20.03
CA GLU A 234 5.85 21.11 20.40
C GLU A 234 5.04 19.93 19.82
N GLU A 235 5.40 19.48 18.61
CA GLU A 235 4.87 18.24 18.03
C GLU A 235 5.34 17.04 18.86
N PRO A 236 4.48 16.04 19.10
CA PRO A 236 4.79 14.94 19.99
C PRO A 236 5.82 14.00 19.37
N VAL A 237 7.08 14.16 19.78
CA VAL A 237 8.17 13.22 19.52
C VAL A 237 7.77 11.83 20.05
N CYS A 238 7.88 10.79 19.22
CA CYS A 238 7.72 9.42 19.71
C CYS A 238 8.91 9.06 20.62
N ALA A 239 8.69 8.22 21.62
CA ALA A 239 9.76 7.65 22.41
C ALA A 239 9.62 6.13 22.50
N SER A 240 10.72 5.49 22.90
CA SER A 240 10.65 4.12 23.37
C SER A 240 9.62 3.99 24.50
N CYS A 241 8.95 2.85 24.56
CA CYS A 241 7.94 2.58 25.57
C CYS A 241 8.53 2.80 26.97
N GLN A 242 7.94 3.72 27.75
CA GLN A 242 8.32 3.99 29.13
C GLN A 242 7.11 3.93 30.05
N GLY A 243 7.29 3.31 31.22
CA GLY A 243 6.21 3.05 32.17
C GLY A 243 5.35 1.89 31.71
N SER A 244 4.14 2.16 31.23
CA SER A 244 3.26 1.15 30.64
C SER A 244 2.49 1.74 29.48
N VAL A 245 2.08 0.91 28.53
CA VAL A 245 1.21 1.32 27.43
C VAL A 245 -0.15 1.73 27.98
N ASP A 246 -0.67 2.87 27.53
CA ASP A 246 -1.96 3.42 27.95
C ASP A 246 -2.94 3.69 26.80
N SER A 247 -2.48 3.64 25.55
CA SER A 247 -3.33 3.54 24.37
C SER A 247 -2.71 2.66 23.30
N LEU A 248 -3.55 1.95 22.55
CA LEU A 248 -3.17 1.21 21.35
C LEU A 248 -4.27 1.37 20.30
N LYS A 249 -3.85 1.74 19.08
CA LYS A 249 -4.63 1.59 17.86
C LYS A 249 -4.20 0.29 17.19
N LEU A 250 -5.16 -0.59 16.96
CA LEU A 250 -4.96 -1.93 16.41
C LEU A 250 -5.74 -2.08 15.12
N GLN A 251 -5.23 -2.86 14.18
CA GLN A 251 -5.97 -3.29 13.00
C GLN A 251 -6.22 -4.80 13.07
N TYR A 252 -7.46 -5.22 12.80
CA TYR A 252 -7.82 -6.63 12.69
C TYR A 252 -7.56 -7.16 11.28
N LEU A 253 -6.70 -8.16 11.16
CA LEU A 253 -6.23 -8.72 9.88
C LEU A 253 -7.07 -9.92 9.40
N GLY A 254 -8.13 -10.31 10.11
CA GLY A 254 -8.95 -11.46 9.73
C GLY A 254 -9.85 -11.19 8.52
N GLN A 255 -10.10 -12.22 7.71
CA GLN A 255 -10.88 -12.12 6.46
C GLN A 255 -12.40 -12.19 6.65
N THR A 256 -12.86 -12.53 7.86
CA THR A 256 -14.28 -12.62 8.21
C THR A 256 -14.55 -11.84 9.48
N ALA A 257 -15.78 -11.33 9.63
CA ALA A 257 -16.16 -10.67 10.85
C ALA A 257 -16.07 -11.63 12.05
N ALA A 258 -15.46 -11.20 13.14
CA ALA A 258 -15.25 -12.03 14.33
C ALA A 258 -15.45 -11.22 15.62
N GLU A 259 -15.94 -11.88 16.68
CA GLU A 259 -16.02 -11.26 18.00
C GLU A 259 -14.65 -11.28 18.67
N ALA A 260 -14.10 -10.09 18.91
CA ALA A 260 -12.86 -9.87 19.64
C ALA A 260 -13.16 -9.45 21.07
N VAL A 261 -12.50 -10.12 22.04
CA VAL A 261 -12.53 -9.76 23.46
C VAL A 261 -11.09 -9.54 23.91
N ILE A 262 -10.77 -8.31 24.31
CA ILE A 262 -9.46 -7.96 24.86
C ILE A 262 -9.56 -7.96 26.38
N ILE A 263 -8.68 -8.70 27.04
CA ILE A 263 -8.63 -8.79 28.49
C ILE A 263 -7.23 -8.45 29.01
N GLN A 264 -7.16 -7.88 30.22
CA GLN A 264 -5.91 -7.83 30.97
C GLN A 264 -5.57 -9.24 31.47
N GLN A 265 -4.35 -9.71 31.25
CA GLN A 265 -3.95 -11.05 31.68
C GLN A 265 -3.97 -11.21 33.22
N SER A 266 -3.67 -10.13 33.96
CA SER A 266 -3.47 -10.16 35.41
C SER A 266 -4.75 -10.48 36.20
N ASN A 267 -5.90 -9.98 35.75
CA ASN A 267 -7.17 -10.07 36.48
C ASN A 267 -8.36 -10.50 35.61
N GLY A 268 -8.17 -10.69 34.30
CA GLY A 268 -9.22 -11.04 33.34
C GLY A 268 -10.24 -9.92 33.07
N ALA A 269 -9.94 -8.68 33.46
CA ALA A 269 -10.80 -7.54 33.19
C ALA A 269 -10.91 -7.31 31.68
N VAL A 270 -12.13 -7.17 31.19
CA VAL A 270 -12.39 -6.86 29.78
C VAL A 270 -12.08 -5.40 29.51
N VAL A 271 -11.14 -5.16 28.61
CA VAL A 271 -10.71 -3.85 28.12
C VAL A 271 -11.55 -3.42 26.92
N PHE A 272 -11.86 -4.38 26.03
CA PHE A 272 -12.61 -4.13 24.81
C PHE A 272 -13.39 -5.38 24.40
N GLN A 273 -14.59 -5.20 23.86
CA GLN A 273 -15.39 -6.28 23.30
C GLN A 273 -16.25 -5.75 22.15
N GLN A 274 -15.99 -6.24 20.94
CA GLN A 274 -16.72 -5.86 19.74
C GLN A 274 -16.62 -6.94 18.67
N THR A 275 -17.60 -6.99 17.77
CA THR A 275 -17.46 -7.70 16.49
C THR A 275 -16.69 -6.83 15.52
N LEU A 276 -15.47 -7.25 15.17
CA LEU A 276 -14.62 -6.56 14.21
C LEU A 276 -14.92 -7.05 12.81
N GLN A 277 -14.97 -6.14 11.85
CA GLN A 277 -15.01 -6.42 10.42
C GLN A 277 -13.59 -6.64 9.88
N PRO A 278 -13.43 -7.34 8.75
CA PRO A 278 -12.11 -7.47 8.11
C PRO A 278 -11.44 -6.12 7.89
N PHE A 279 -10.17 -6.01 8.31
CA PHE A 279 -9.34 -4.80 8.22
C PHE A 279 -9.82 -3.62 9.07
N GLU A 280 -10.73 -3.83 10.03
CA GLU A 280 -11.20 -2.78 10.93
C GLU A 280 -10.09 -2.31 11.87
N GLU A 281 -9.87 -0.99 11.89
CA GLU A 281 -9.04 -0.31 12.87
C GLU A 281 -9.88 0.12 14.07
N PHE A 282 -9.35 -0.08 15.26
CA PHE A 282 -10.00 0.34 16.49
C PHE A 282 -8.95 0.76 17.53
N GLU A 283 -9.36 1.62 18.45
CA GLU A 283 -8.49 2.16 19.49
C GLU A 283 -8.98 1.70 20.86
N ILE A 284 -8.04 1.29 21.70
CA ILE A 284 -8.24 1.01 23.11
C ILE A 284 -7.38 1.96 23.93
N SER A 285 -7.93 2.42 25.05
CA SER A 285 -7.23 3.30 25.99
C SER A 285 -7.52 2.86 27.42
N GLY A 286 -6.54 2.93 28.30
CA GLY A 286 -6.71 2.66 29.72
C GLY A 286 -5.50 1.98 30.33
N SER A 287 -5.69 1.34 31.48
CA SER A 287 -4.65 0.52 32.07
C SER A 287 -4.71 -0.87 31.46
N PHE A 288 -3.59 -1.33 30.90
CA PHE A 288 -3.49 -2.64 30.25
C PHE A 288 -2.82 -3.70 31.14
N GLY A 289 -2.14 -3.29 32.21
CA GLY A 289 -1.37 -4.19 33.06
C GLY A 289 -0.10 -4.67 32.34
N GLU A 290 0.41 -5.84 32.76
CA GLU A 290 1.63 -6.40 32.15
C GLU A 290 1.41 -6.83 30.70
N ASN A 291 0.27 -7.46 30.42
CA ASN A 291 -0.08 -7.94 29.10
C ASN A 291 -1.58 -7.83 28.86
N ILE A 292 -1.93 -7.57 27.60
CA ILE A 292 -3.28 -7.80 27.09
C ILE A 292 -3.32 -9.09 26.29
N GLN A 293 -4.44 -9.79 26.39
CA GLN A 293 -4.74 -10.96 25.59
C GLN A 293 -5.96 -10.68 24.73
N ILE A 294 -5.84 -10.91 23.44
CA ILE A 294 -6.94 -10.78 22.49
C ILE A 294 -7.48 -12.18 22.19
N MET A 295 -8.75 -12.36 22.51
CA MET A 295 -9.48 -13.60 22.26
C MET A 295 -10.39 -13.41 21.04
N ILE A 296 -10.30 -14.33 20.08
CA ILE A 296 -11.26 -14.45 18.97
C ILE A 296 -12.07 -15.73 19.18
N GLU A 297 -13.40 -15.63 19.16
CA GLU A 297 -14.28 -16.79 19.35
C GLU A 297 -13.93 -17.63 20.61
N ASN A 298 -13.59 -16.96 21.72
CA ASN A 298 -13.16 -17.55 22.98
C ASN A 298 -11.84 -18.36 22.94
N GLN A 299 -11.03 -18.22 21.89
CA GLN A 299 -9.68 -18.77 21.81
C GLN A 299 -8.64 -17.64 21.80
N LEU A 300 -7.50 -17.86 22.46
CA LEU A 300 -6.40 -16.90 22.47
C LEU A 300 -5.85 -16.74 21.04
N ASN A 301 -5.86 -15.51 20.54
CA ASN A 301 -5.39 -15.18 19.19
C ASN A 301 -4.08 -14.37 19.24
N ALA A 302 -3.98 -13.37 20.11
CA ALA A 302 -2.79 -12.51 20.24
C ALA A 302 -2.51 -12.13 21.70
N THR A 303 -1.26 -11.81 22.02
CA THR A 303 -0.79 -11.31 23.32
C THR A 303 0.22 -10.18 23.11
N PHE A 304 -0.13 -8.97 23.55
CA PHE A 304 0.80 -7.83 23.53
C PHE A 304 1.31 -7.52 24.93
N ILE A 305 2.62 -7.34 25.04
CA ILE A 305 3.32 -7.02 26.28
C ILE A 305 3.30 -5.51 26.47
N THR A 306 2.55 -5.05 27.47
CA THR A 306 2.19 -3.63 27.64
C THR A 306 2.90 -2.97 28.83
N ASP A 307 3.81 -3.66 29.52
CA ASP A 307 4.62 -3.13 30.61
C ASP A 307 5.93 -2.45 30.16
N CYS A 308 6.11 -2.25 28.85
CA CYS A 308 7.35 -1.73 28.26
C CYS A 308 8.61 -2.57 28.60
N SER A 309 8.47 -3.82 29.07
CA SER A 309 9.60 -4.73 29.31
C SER A 309 10.19 -5.30 28.02
N GLN A 310 9.41 -5.25 26.95
CA GLN A 310 9.78 -5.64 25.59
C GLN A 310 9.39 -4.54 24.61
N VAL A 311 10.00 -4.60 23.43
CA VAL A 311 9.71 -3.66 22.34
C VAL A 311 8.26 -3.80 21.91
N ILE A 312 7.56 -2.67 21.84
CA ILE A 312 6.17 -2.55 21.41
C ILE A 312 6.00 -1.22 20.68
N GLY A 313 5.32 -1.25 19.54
CA GLY A 313 5.14 -0.07 18.71
C GLY A 313 4.39 -0.38 17.41
N PRO A 314 4.16 0.64 16.57
CA PRO A 314 3.62 0.48 15.23
C PRO A 314 4.33 -0.63 14.44
N GLY A 315 3.55 -1.40 13.68
CA GLY A 315 4.05 -2.47 12.82
C GLY A 315 4.28 -3.81 13.52
N VAL A 316 4.24 -3.89 14.85
CA VAL A 316 4.39 -5.16 15.59
C VAL A 316 3.14 -6.03 15.40
N PRO A 317 3.24 -7.20 14.73
CA PRO A 317 2.12 -8.10 14.54
C PRO A 317 2.10 -9.18 15.62
N ASP A 318 0.90 -9.59 16.05
CA ASP A 318 0.70 -10.85 16.76
C ASP A 318 -0.70 -11.41 16.47
N GLY A 319 -0.76 -12.71 16.21
CA GLY A 319 -1.98 -13.38 15.77
C GLY A 319 -2.60 -12.73 14.53
N SER A 320 -3.87 -12.35 14.63
CA SER A 320 -4.63 -11.66 13.57
C SER A 320 -4.71 -10.15 13.81
N PHE A 321 -3.72 -9.56 14.50
CA PHE A 321 -3.70 -8.14 14.85
C PHE A 321 -2.32 -7.53 14.60
N VAL A 322 -2.32 -6.24 14.26
CA VAL A 322 -1.11 -5.42 14.18
C VAL A 322 -1.34 -4.10 14.88
N ILE A 323 -0.31 -3.59 15.57
CA ILE A 323 -0.33 -2.26 16.17
C ILE A 323 -0.12 -1.23 15.07
N ILE A 324 -1.03 -0.26 14.97
CA ILE A 324 -0.93 0.86 14.03
C ILE A 324 -0.29 2.07 14.73
N SER A 325 -0.65 2.31 16.00
CA SER A 325 -0.03 3.32 16.84
C SER A 325 -0.34 3.06 18.32
N GLY A 326 0.30 3.80 19.22
CA GLY A 326 -0.02 3.74 20.65
C GLY A 326 0.74 4.78 21.45
N THR A 327 0.40 4.87 22.74
CA THR A 327 1.10 5.73 23.70
C THR A 327 1.48 4.94 24.95
N SER A 328 2.50 5.44 25.65
CA SER A 328 2.90 4.97 26.97
C SER A 328 2.81 6.10 27.99
N THR A 329 2.56 5.73 29.24
CA THR A 329 2.28 6.67 30.34
C THR A 329 3.41 7.66 30.60
N GLU A 330 4.66 7.26 30.33
CA GLU A 330 5.84 8.08 30.60
C GLU A 330 6.61 8.44 29.32
N GLY A 331 6.48 7.64 28.25
CA GLY A 331 7.19 7.84 26.99
C GLY A 331 6.40 8.60 25.92
N GLY A 332 5.10 8.80 26.10
CA GLY A 332 4.28 9.41 25.04
C GLY A 332 4.09 8.44 23.87
N VAL A 333 4.10 8.95 22.64
CA VAL A 333 3.83 8.15 21.43
C VAL A 333 4.86 7.04 21.26
N LEU A 334 4.43 5.82 20.95
CA LEU A 334 5.32 4.68 20.70
C LEU A 334 5.99 4.81 19.33
N CYS A 335 7.32 4.63 19.29
CA CYS A 335 8.07 4.64 18.02
C CYS A 335 7.89 3.35 17.21
N ILE A 336 8.00 3.49 15.88
CA ILE A 336 8.19 2.35 14.99
C ILE A 336 9.59 1.77 15.27
N GLU A 337 9.66 0.46 15.46
CA GLU A 337 10.91 -0.20 15.80
C GLU A 337 11.26 -1.16 14.66
N ASP A 338 12.46 -0.98 14.08
CA ASP A 338 12.96 -1.84 13.02
C ASP A 338 13.23 -3.24 13.58
N ILE A 339 12.34 -4.17 13.27
CA ILE A 339 12.47 -5.58 13.66
C ILE A 339 13.51 -6.24 12.73
N PHE A 340 14.77 -6.33 13.19
CA PHE A 340 15.86 -7.06 12.51
C PHE A 340 15.88 -8.56 12.86
#